data_AF-A0A0L0TAR2-F1
#
_entry.id   AF-A0A0L0TAR2-F1
#
_cell.length_a   1.000
_cell.length_b   1.000
_cell.length_c   1.000
_cell.angle_alpha   90.00
_cell.angle_beta   90.00
_cell.angle_gamma   90.00
#
_symmetry.space_group_name_H-M   'P 1'
#
loop_
_entity.id
_entity.type
_entity.pdbx_description
1 polymer ?
#
loop_
_entity_poly.entity_id
_entity_poly.type
_entity_poly.pdbx_seq_one_letter_code
_entity_poly.pdbx_strand_id
1 'polypeptide(L)'
;MADKEPSWRAWDSRDLEFLFGANAALADVPLGKAESVNYAARDGLPQQGYLTFPPQVETDGTVQFPLDLHGGPWARDSYGYAPIPQWLANRRYLVMQPNYRGSTGFNKRHLTAGFKEWGRAMHMDSLDAVEFAVEREFVDREHVAIVGGSYGGYAALAGAFLSSFHARMGHPEHDSDLLDAVSPLFHADKIVRPLLISQGANDPRVKQSESEQIVAAIEAHGGSVIYVLYPDRGHGWSSPTNRIEFFSKDEVFLAQRVGESVRVTEGLTVDGNVEGASAIARVVGE
;
A
#
# COMPACT_ATOMS: atom_id res chain seq x y z
N MET A 1 3.24 8.93 -19.95
CA MET A 1 3.23 10.06 -18.99
C MET A 1 2.46 9.59 -17.78
N ALA A 2 2.94 9.88 -16.57
CA ALA A 2 2.32 9.36 -15.34
C ALA A 2 1.21 10.25 -14.80
N ASP A 3 1.25 11.52 -15.18
CA ASP A 3 0.33 12.63 -14.93
C ASP A 3 -0.72 12.79 -16.04
N LYS A 4 -0.95 11.74 -16.82
CA LYS A 4 -1.98 11.72 -17.87
C LYS A 4 -2.75 10.41 -17.81
N GLU A 5 -4.00 10.45 -18.28
CA GLU A 5 -4.75 9.22 -18.47
C GLU A 5 -4.00 8.27 -19.44
N PRO A 6 -4.15 6.94 -19.27
CA PRO A 6 -3.66 6.01 -20.26
C PRO A 6 -4.27 6.31 -21.63
N SER A 7 -3.46 6.25 -22.69
CA SER A 7 -3.91 6.58 -24.06
C SER A 7 -3.52 5.48 -25.04
N TRP A 8 -4.39 5.20 -26.00
CA TRP A 8 -4.08 4.37 -27.15
C TRP A 8 -3.43 5.23 -28.24
N ARG A 9 -2.32 4.73 -28.79
CA ARG A 9 -1.55 5.41 -29.82
C ARG A 9 -1.19 4.44 -30.93
N ALA A 10 -1.28 4.87 -32.19
CA ALA A 10 -0.69 4.16 -33.30
C ALA A 10 0.80 4.50 -33.35
N TRP A 11 1.63 3.48 -33.60
CA TRP A 11 3.07 3.64 -33.79
C TRP A 11 3.39 3.23 -35.22
N ASP A 12 3.76 4.19 -36.06
CA ASP A 12 4.62 3.90 -37.20
C ASP A 12 6.07 4.01 -36.73
N SER A 13 7.04 3.44 -37.47
CA SER A 13 8.44 3.30 -37.02
C SER A 13 9.14 4.55 -36.44
N ARG A 14 8.55 5.75 -36.53
CA ARG A 14 9.09 7.00 -35.98
C ARG A 14 8.05 7.84 -35.24
N ASP A 15 6.76 7.71 -35.53
CA ASP A 15 5.72 8.61 -35.02
C ASP A 15 4.66 7.89 -34.15
N LEU A 16 4.35 8.51 -33.00
CA LEU A 16 3.24 8.12 -32.10
C LEU A 16 2.02 9.00 -32.34
N GLU A 17 1.06 8.51 -33.13
CA GLU A 17 -0.22 9.18 -33.35
C GLU A 17 -1.21 8.86 -32.21
N PHE A 18 -1.82 9.86 -31.59
CA PHE A 18 -2.86 9.65 -30.59
C PHE A 18 -4.16 9.18 -31.22
N LEU A 19 -4.76 8.13 -30.66
CA LEU A 19 -6.05 7.61 -31.12
C LEU A 19 -7.17 8.05 -30.17
N PHE A 20 -7.10 7.65 -28.91
CA PHE A 20 -8.10 7.98 -27.88
C PHE A 20 -7.57 7.73 -26.46
N GLY A 21 -8.20 8.40 -25.48
CA GLY A 21 -7.99 8.16 -24.05
C GLY A 21 -8.68 6.88 -23.59
N ALA A 22 -8.05 6.15 -22.66
CA ALA A 22 -8.63 4.92 -22.11
C ALA A 22 -9.74 5.22 -21.10
N ASN A 23 -9.79 6.43 -20.53
CA ASN A 23 -10.82 6.82 -19.59
C ASN A 23 -11.14 8.31 -19.72
N ALA A 24 -12.11 8.63 -20.58
CA ALA A 24 -12.54 10.00 -20.85
C ALA A 24 -12.93 10.80 -19.58
N ALA A 25 -13.35 10.13 -18.49
CA ALA A 25 -13.65 10.80 -17.22
C ALA A 25 -12.41 11.41 -16.53
N LEU A 26 -11.19 11.04 -16.96
CA LEU A 26 -9.93 11.57 -16.43
C LEU A 26 -9.32 12.66 -17.32
N ALA A 27 -9.87 12.92 -18.51
CA ALA A 27 -9.27 13.83 -19.49
C ALA A 27 -9.03 15.24 -18.93
N ASP A 28 -9.96 15.75 -18.13
CA ASP A 28 -9.91 17.09 -17.53
C ASP A 28 -9.63 17.07 -16.01
N VAL A 29 -9.25 15.91 -15.47
CA VAL A 29 -8.93 15.76 -14.04
C VAL A 29 -7.44 16.04 -13.84
N PRO A 30 -7.06 16.97 -12.95
CA PRO A 30 -5.66 17.19 -12.64
C PRO A 30 -5.09 15.95 -11.94
N LEU A 31 -4.13 15.30 -12.61
CA LEU A 31 -3.40 14.15 -12.08
C LEU A 31 -2.08 14.61 -11.45
N GLY A 32 -1.66 13.87 -10.43
CA GLY A 32 -0.40 14.08 -9.74
C GLY A 32 0.79 13.79 -10.64
N LYS A 33 1.83 14.61 -10.54
CA LYS A 33 3.12 14.34 -11.17
C LYS A 33 3.77 13.14 -10.49
N ALA A 34 4.18 12.13 -11.24
CA ALA A 34 5.01 11.05 -10.71
C ALA A 34 6.48 11.29 -11.05
N GLU A 35 7.36 11.08 -10.08
CA GLU A 35 8.80 11.17 -10.24
C GLU A 35 9.47 9.86 -9.87
N SER A 36 10.40 9.40 -10.71
CA SER A 36 11.27 8.27 -10.38
C SER A 36 12.37 8.76 -9.45
N VAL A 37 12.49 8.16 -8.27
CA VAL A 37 13.54 8.46 -7.30
C VAL A 37 14.47 7.27 -7.13
N ASN A 38 15.74 7.55 -6.84
CA ASN A 38 16.72 6.55 -6.48
C ASN A 38 17.32 6.90 -5.12
N TYR A 39 17.50 5.89 -4.29
CA TYR A 39 18.06 6.00 -2.95
C TYR A 39 18.84 4.73 -2.63
N ALA A 40 19.56 4.72 -1.52
CA ALA A 40 20.27 3.53 -1.05
C ALA A 40 19.50 2.93 0.12
N ALA A 41 19.34 1.61 0.11
CA ALA A 41 19.03 0.89 1.35
C ALA A 41 20.19 1.06 2.34
N ARG A 42 19.93 0.84 3.63
CA ARG A 42 20.92 0.96 4.72
C ARG A 42 22.14 0.05 4.57
N ASP A 43 22.02 -1.03 3.80
CA ASP A 43 23.13 -1.94 3.47
C ASP A 43 23.82 -1.59 2.13
N GLY A 44 23.49 -0.44 1.55
CA GLY A 44 24.06 0.09 0.31
C GLY A 44 23.47 -0.52 -0.97
N LEU A 45 22.44 -1.37 -0.89
CA LEU A 45 21.75 -1.84 -2.09
C LEU A 45 21.03 -0.66 -2.77
N PRO A 46 21.28 -0.38 -4.07
CA PRO A 46 20.54 0.67 -4.77
C PRO A 46 19.06 0.32 -4.86
N GLN A 47 18.21 1.26 -4.46
CA GLN A 47 16.76 1.17 -4.52
C GLN A 47 16.22 2.20 -5.50
N GLN A 48 15.07 1.88 -6.08
CA GLN A 48 14.30 2.77 -6.93
C GLN A 48 12.87 2.82 -6.41
N GLY A 49 12.20 3.95 -6.61
CA GLY A 49 10.77 4.07 -6.33
C GLY A 49 10.14 5.21 -7.11
N TYR A 50 8.85 5.42 -6.87
CA TYR A 50 8.11 6.53 -7.45
C TYR A 50 7.45 7.37 -6.36
N LEU A 51 7.60 8.69 -6.46
CA LEU A 51 6.81 9.65 -5.71
C LEU A 51 5.70 10.19 -6.60
N THR A 52 4.45 10.11 -6.16
CA THR A 52 3.32 10.76 -6.82
C THR A 52 2.86 11.95 -5.98
N PHE A 53 3.09 13.14 -6.50
CA PHE A 53 2.80 14.40 -5.82
C PHE A 53 1.32 14.75 -5.91
N PRO A 54 0.73 15.34 -4.85
CA PRO A 54 -0.63 15.83 -4.91
C PRO A 54 -0.75 16.92 -5.99
N PRO A 55 -1.75 16.86 -6.88
CA PRO A 55 -1.92 17.90 -7.88
C PRO A 55 -2.27 19.22 -7.20
N GLN A 56 -1.69 20.32 -7.70
CA GLN A 56 -2.03 21.69 -7.30
C GLN A 56 -1.75 22.04 -5.83
N VAL A 57 -0.92 21.26 -5.14
CA VAL A 57 -0.48 21.51 -3.76
C VAL A 57 1.03 21.41 -3.72
N GLU A 58 1.70 22.46 -3.24
CA GLU A 58 3.13 22.39 -2.92
C GLU A 58 3.31 21.60 -1.62
N THR A 59 4.30 20.71 -1.58
CA THR A 59 4.62 19.92 -0.39
C THR A 59 5.53 20.74 0.53
N ASP A 60 5.12 20.95 1.78
CA ASP A 60 5.87 21.73 2.79
C ASP A 60 6.40 20.86 3.95
N GLY A 61 6.46 19.54 3.73
CA GLY A 61 6.88 18.55 4.73
C GLY A 61 5.76 18.10 5.68
N THR A 62 4.58 18.73 5.66
CA THR A 62 3.41 18.33 6.47
C THR A 62 2.39 17.48 5.72
N VAL A 63 2.73 17.11 4.49
CA VAL A 63 1.86 16.32 3.62
C VAL A 63 1.84 14.88 4.09
N GLN A 64 0.65 14.30 4.21
CA GLN A 64 0.47 12.92 4.62
C GLN A 64 1.07 11.95 3.60
N PHE A 65 1.74 10.90 4.08
CA PHE A 65 2.62 10.05 3.27
C PHE A 65 2.24 8.56 3.34
N PRO A 66 1.39 8.09 2.41
CA PRO A 66 1.15 6.67 2.22
C PRO A 66 2.35 6.04 1.52
N LEU A 67 3.01 5.13 2.23
CA LEU A 67 3.96 4.17 1.68
C LEU A 67 3.16 3.03 1.06
N ASP A 68 2.95 3.09 -0.25
CA ASP A 68 2.18 2.12 -1.03
C ASP A 68 3.07 0.96 -1.49
N LEU A 69 2.95 -0.17 -0.80
CA LEU A 69 3.76 -1.36 -1.00
C LEU A 69 3.06 -2.32 -1.97
N HIS A 70 3.69 -2.59 -3.10
CA HIS A 70 3.14 -3.50 -4.10
C HIS A 70 3.06 -4.96 -3.62
N GLY A 71 2.18 -5.74 -4.26
CA GLY A 71 2.07 -7.19 -4.03
C GLY A 71 3.15 -8.00 -4.76
N GLY A 72 3.02 -9.34 -4.74
CA GLY A 72 3.95 -10.25 -5.42
C GLY A 72 4.57 -11.25 -4.46
N PRO A 73 5.80 -11.03 -3.96
CA PRO A 73 6.64 -9.82 -4.03
C PRO A 73 7.43 -9.68 -5.34
N TRP A 74 7.47 -10.72 -6.17
CA TRP A 74 8.17 -10.73 -7.45
C TRP A 74 7.39 -9.99 -8.54
N ALA A 75 7.07 -8.73 -8.25
CA ALA A 75 6.46 -7.76 -9.15
C ALA A 75 7.30 -6.47 -9.12
N ARG A 76 6.78 -5.37 -9.67
CA ARG A 76 7.33 -4.02 -9.47
C ARG A 76 6.26 -3.00 -9.76
N ASP A 77 6.38 -1.84 -9.14
CA ASP A 77 5.76 -0.63 -9.66
C ASP A 77 6.55 -0.13 -10.87
N SER A 78 5.84 0.50 -11.81
CA SER A 78 6.43 1.00 -13.07
C SER A 78 5.99 2.43 -13.32
N TYR A 79 6.85 3.20 -13.99
CA TYR A 79 6.54 4.58 -14.34
C TYR A 79 5.31 4.63 -15.26
N GLY A 80 4.29 5.39 -14.85
CA GLY A 80 3.07 5.55 -15.60
C GLY A 80 1.89 5.89 -14.70
N TYR A 81 0.69 5.93 -15.30
CA TYR A 81 -0.54 6.12 -14.55
C TYR A 81 -0.80 4.92 -13.64
N ALA A 82 -0.91 5.18 -12.33
CA ALA A 82 -1.23 4.19 -11.32
C ALA A 82 -2.48 4.66 -10.55
N PRO A 83 -3.60 3.90 -10.58
CA PRO A 83 -4.87 4.35 -10.00
C PRO A 83 -4.82 4.69 -8.51
N ILE A 84 -4.13 3.88 -7.70
CA ILE A 84 -4.06 4.05 -6.23
C ILE A 84 -3.25 5.31 -5.88
N PRO A 85 -2.01 5.49 -6.36
CA PRO A 85 -1.27 6.73 -6.13
C PRO A 85 -2.00 7.98 -6.62
N GLN A 86 -2.65 7.93 -7.78
CA GLN A 86 -3.40 9.08 -8.31
C GLN A 86 -4.64 9.41 -7.45
N TRP A 87 -5.35 8.38 -6.97
CA TRP A 87 -6.50 8.52 -6.08
C TRP A 87 -6.12 9.14 -4.72
N LEU A 88 -5.01 8.69 -4.13
CA LEU A 88 -4.44 9.24 -2.90
C LEU A 88 -3.88 10.65 -3.14
N ALA A 89 -3.11 10.87 -4.21
CA ALA A 89 -2.59 12.19 -4.54
C ALA A 89 -3.70 13.24 -4.67
N ASN A 90 -4.83 12.88 -5.31
CA ASN A 90 -6.02 13.74 -5.38
C ASN A 90 -6.60 14.11 -4.00
N ARG A 91 -6.41 13.26 -2.98
CA ARG A 91 -6.78 13.51 -1.58
C ARG A 91 -5.72 14.30 -0.79
N ARG A 92 -4.72 14.83 -1.49
CA ARG A 92 -3.58 15.60 -0.97
C ARG A 92 -2.55 14.76 -0.22
N TYR A 93 -2.44 13.47 -0.53
CA TYR A 93 -1.33 12.65 -0.05
C TYR A 93 -0.11 12.77 -0.99
N LEU A 94 1.10 12.68 -0.44
CA LEU A 94 2.31 12.40 -1.20
C LEU A 94 2.57 10.89 -1.13
N VAL A 95 2.48 10.20 -2.26
CA VAL A 95 2.51 8.73 -2.26
C VAL A 95 3.88 8.23 -2.66
N MET A 96 4.46 7.33 -1.86
CA MET A 96 5.73 6.66 -2.18
C MET A 96 5.53 5.19 -2.49
N GLN A 97 5.99 4.78 -3.66
CA GLN A 97 5.97 3.40 -4.15
C GLN A 97 7.41 2.86 -4.27
N PRO A 98 7.96 2.22 -3.23
CA PRO A 98 9.31 1.67 -3.28
C PRO A 98 9.34 0.32 -4.02
N ASN A 99 10.27 0.17 -4.95
CA ASN A 99 10.63 -1.14 -5.52
C ASN A 99 11.74 -1.80 -4.69
N TYR A 100 11.36 -2.30 -3.52
CA TYR A 100 12.23 -2.98 -2.56
C TYR A 100 13.01 -4.17 -3.17
N ARG A 101 14.02 -4.69 -2.47
CA ARG A 101 14.78 -5.86 -2.93
C ARG A 101 13.85 -7.04 -3.19
N GLY A 102 14.07 -7.78 -4.27
CA GLY A 102 13.13 -8.81 -4.72
C GLY A 102 12.15 -8.34 -5.79
N SER A 103 11.99 -7.03 -6.00
CA SER A 103 11.23 -6.53 -7.14
C SER A 103 11.90 -6.91 -8.47
N THR A 104 11.08 -7.16 -9.49
CA THR A 104 11.54 -7.60 -10.81
C THR A 104 12.06 -6.44 -11.66
N GLY A 105 12.79 -6.74 -12.74
CA GLY A 105 13.14 -5.73 -13.76
C GLY A 105 14.29 -4.77 -13.45
N PHE A 106 15.02 -4.96 -12.34
CA PHE A 106 16.20 -4.16 -11.97
C PHE A 106 17.55 -4.87 -12.19
N ASN A 107 17.60 -6.19 -11.98
CA ASN A 107 18.59 -7.17 -12.42
C ASN A 107 18.48 -8.45 -11.54
N LYS A 108 19.29 -9.48 -11.81
CA LYS A 108 19.31 -10.70 -11.00
C LYS A 108 19.72 -10.45 -9.55
N ARG A 109 20.72 -9.60 -9.29
CA ARG A 109 21.20 -9.28 -7.94
C ARG A 109 20.08 -8.68 -7.09
N HIS A 110 19.32 -7.72 -7.62
CA HIS A 110 18.18 -7.09 -6.93
C HIS A 110 17.09 -8.11 -6.62
N LEU A 111 16.71 -8.93 -7.62
CA LEU A 111 15.70 -9.97 -7.48
C LEU A 111 16.09 -11.01 -6.42
N THR A 112 17.31 -11.55 -6.49
CA THR A 112 17.77 -12.59 -5.56
C THR A 112 18.06 -12.05 -4.17
N ALA A 113 18.35 -10.76 -4.02
CA ALA A 113 18.53 -10.13 -2.72
C ALA A 113 17.24 -10.16 -1.88
N GLY A 114 16.08 -10.42 -2.47
CA GLY A 114 14.82 -10.60 -1.74
C GLY A 114 14.56 -12.02 -1.22
N PHE A 115 15.36 -13.02 -1.60
CA PHE A 115 15.10 -14.40 -1.20
C PHE A 115 15.33 -14.59 0.29
N LYS A 116 14.33 -15.12 1.00
CA LYS A 116 14.32 -15.24 2.46
C LYS A 116 14.43 -13.89 3.20
N GLU A 117 14.03 -12.79 2.54
CA GLU A 117 14.12 -11.42 3.09
C GLU A 117 12.79 -10.76 3.47
N TRP A 118 11.66 -11.48 3.44
CA TRP A 118 10.38 -10.93 3.91
C TRP A 118 10.44 -10.67 5.42
N GLY A 119 9.92 -9.52 5.84
CA GLY A 119 10.03 -9.02 7.22
C GLY A 119 11.44 -8.55 7.62
N ARG A 120 12.46 -8.67 6.73
CA ARG A 120 13.88 -8.37 7.02
C ARG A 120 14.36 -7.17 6.24
N ALA A 121 15.49 -7.31 5.56
CA ALA A 121 16.08 -6.31 4.72
C ALA A 121 15.10 -5.85 3.63
N MET A 122 14.16 -6.68 3.18
CA MET A 122 13.08 -6.23 2.28
C MET A 122 12.10 -5.28 2.96
N HIS A 123 11.80 -5.50 4.25
CA HIS A 123 11.01 -4.56 5.04
C HIS A 123 11.82 -3.30 5.38
N MET A 124 13.12 -3.46 5.67
CA MET A 124 14.01 -2.34 5.92
C MET A 124 14.15 -1.44 4.68
N ASP A 125 14.12 -1.99 3.46
CA ASP A 125 14.09 -1.18 2.24
C ASP A 125 12.86 -0.26 2.19
N SER A 126 11.69 -0.75 2.64
CA SER A 126 10.48 0.06 2.74
C SER A 126 10.64 1.19 3.76
N LEU A 127 11.29 0.92 4.90
CA LEU A 127 11.61 1.97 5.88
C LEU A 127 12.66 2.95 5.35
N ASP A 128 13.66 2.47 4.61
CA ASP A 128 14.69 3.32 4.00
C ASP A 128 14.09 4.26 2.94
N ALA A 129 12.98 3.88 2.31
CA ALA A 129 12.19 4.75 1.44
C ALA A 129 11.52 5.90 2.21
N VAL A 130 11.05 5.64 3.42
CA VAL A 130 10.51 6.67 4.32
C VAL A 130 11.63 7.59 4.79
N GLU A 131 12.76 7.03 5.22
CA GLU A 131 13.94 7.82 5.62
C GLU A 131 14.41 8.74 4.49
N PHE A 132 14.46 8.24 3.26
CA PHE A 132 14.76 9.05 2.09
C PHE A 132 13.77 10.23 1.95
N ALA A 133 12.46 10.00 2.13
CA ALA A 133 11.48 11.07 2.04
C ALA A 133 11.60 12.10 3.17
N VAL A 134 11.92 11.65 4.39
CA VAL A 134 12.16 12.51 5.55
C VAL A 134 13.42 13.36 5.36
N GLU A 135 14.53 12.76 4.91
CA GLU A 135 15.78 13.48 4.61
C GLU A 135 15.63 14.53 3.51
N ARG A 136 14.66 14.33 2.62
CA ARG A 136 14.31 15.28 1.55
C ARG A 136 13.29 16.33 1.98
N GLU A 137 12.87 16.31 3.25
CA GLU A 137 11.87 17.20 3.82
C GLU A 137 10.50 17.11 3.10
N PHE A 138 10.22 15.95 2.49
CA PHE A 138 8.95 15.71 1.81
C PHE A 138 7.81 15.36 2.79
N VAL A 139 8.17 14.74 3.92
CA VAL A 139 7.27 14.31 5.00
C VAL A 139 8.05 14.32 6.32
N ASP A 140 7.36 14.48 7.45
CA ASP A 140 7.88 14.04 8.74
C ASP A 140 7.48 12.58 9.09
N ARG A 141 8.07 12.03 10.15
CA ARG A 141 7.85 10.63 10.56
C ARG A 141 6.46 10.36 11.14
N GLU A 142 5.78 11.38 11.65
CA GLU A 142 4.49 11.22 12.33
C GLU A 142 3.33 11.13 11.34
N HIS A 143 3.56 11.57 10.10
CA HIS A 143 2.58 11.64 9.01
C HIS A 143 2.67 10.47 8.02
N VAL A 144 3.26 9.35 8.43
CA VAL A 144 3.45 8.17 7.57
C VAL A 144 2.38 7.11 7.83
N ALA A 145 1.73 6.65 6.76
CA ALA A 145 0.89 5.46 6.74
C ALA A 145 1.51 4.39 5.82
N ILE A 146 1.27 3.12 6.12
CA ILE A 146 1.69 2.02 5.23
C ILE A 146 0.42 1.39 4.66
N VAL A 147 0.34 1.31 3.33
CA VAL A 147 -0.78 0.70 2.61
C VAL A 147 -0.24 -0.39 1.67
N GLY A 148 -1.03 -1.43 1.43
CA GLY A 148 -0.62 -2.49 0.52
C GLY A 148 -1.60 -3.67 0.48
N GLY A 149 -1.53 -4.45 -0.59
CA GLY A 149 -2.34 -5.65 -0.79
C GLY A 149 -1.50 -6.87 -1.12
N SER A 150 -2.01 -8.08 -0.84
CA SER A 150 -1.27 -9.34 -1.03
C SER A 150 0.03 -9.32 -0.21
N TYR A 151 1.21 -9.56 -0.80
CA TYR A 151 2.48 -9.36 -0.11
C TYR A 151 2.64 -7.96 0.49
N GLY A 152 2.16 -6.91 -0.19
CA GLY A 152 2.17 -5.55 0.34
C GLY A 152 1.31 -5.40 1.59
N GLY A 153 0.23 -6.16 1.70
CA GLY A 153 -0.60 -6.22 2.91
C GLY A 153 0.11 -6.93 4.05
N TYR A 154 0.82 -8.03 3.76
CA TYR A 154 1.76 -8.63 4.72
C TYR A 154 2.82 -7.61 5.16
N ALA A 155 3.43 -6.87 4.22
CA ALA A 155 4.48 -5.91 4.53
C ALA A 155 3.98 -4.70 5.34
N ALA A 156 2.74 -4.26 5.10
CA ALA A 156 2.07 -3.21 5.88
C ALA A 156 1.80 -3.69 7.32
N LEU A 157 1.24 -4.89 7.46
CA LEU A 157 1.03 -5.52 8.76
C LEU A 157 2.36 -5.77 9.48
N ALA A 158 3.40 -6.14 8.73
CA ALA A 158 4.75 -6.30 9.23
C ALA A 158 5.31 -4.98 9.76
N GLY A 159 5.11 -3.85 9.06
CA GLY A 159 5.50 -2.53 9.54
C GLY A 159 4.81 -2.11 10.83
N ALA A 160 3.56 -2.54 11.03
CA ALA A 160 2.82 -2.25 12.25
C ALA A 160 3.43 -2.87 13.51
N PHE A 161 4.19 -3.98 13.41
CA PHE A 161 4.85 -4.62 14.56
C PHE A 161 6.40 -4.61 14.51
N LEU A 162 7.00 -4.69 13.32
CA LEU A 162 8.46 -4.73 13.09
C LEU A 162 9.14 -3.37 13.20
N SER A 163 8.39 -2.27 13.21
CA SER A 163 8.93 -0.96 13.60
C SER A 163 9.61 -0.99 14.99
N SER A 164 9.40 -2.07 15.77
CA SER A 164 10.08 -2.36 17.03
C SER A 164 11.16 -3.48 16.98
N PHE A 165 11.28 -4.31 15.92
CA PHE A 165 12.21 -5.46 15.89
C PHE A 165 12.61 -5.93 14.46
N HIS A 166 13.84 -6.43 14.31
CA HIS A 166 14.36 -7.06 13.08
C HIS A 166 14.12 -8.59 13.09
N ALA A 167 13.48 -9.20 12.09
CA ALA A 167 13.38 -10.67 11.99
C ALA A 167 13.00 -11.20 10.58
N ARG A 168 13.02 -12.54 10.35
CA ARG A 168 13.26 -13.23 9.06
C ARG A 168 12.25 -14.27 8.52
N MET A 169 11.81 -14.26 7.24
CA MET A 169 11.02 -15.41 6.69
C MET A 169 11.88 -16.50 5.99
N GLY A 170 11.51 -17.77 6.20
CA GLY A 170 12.10 -18.99 5.60
C GLY A 170 11.04 -20.06 5.21
N HIS A 171 11.42 -21.35 5.16
CA HIS A 171 10.55 -22.50 4.86
C HIS A 171 9.81 -23.06 6.11
N PRO A 172 8.49 -23.35 6.04
CA PRO A 172 7.66 -23.80 7.19
C PRO A 172 8.25 -24.92 8.05
N GLU A 173 8.81 -25.93 7.41
CA GLU A 173 9.30 -27.14 8.09
C GLU A 173 10.78 -27.08 8.50
N HIS A 174 11.54 -26.11 7.99
CA HIS A 174 13.00 -26.05 8.15
C HIS A 174 13.49 -24.74 8.78
N ASP A 175 12.65 -23.73 8.81
CA ASP A 175 12.95 -22.38 9.26
C ASP A 175 11.83 -21.89 10.21
N SER A 176 11.24 -22.77 11.04
CA SER A 176 10.10 -22.45 11.92
C SER A 176 10.36 -21.26 12.85
N ASP A 177 11.52 -21.24 13.52
CA ASP A 177 11.91 -20.15 14.41
C ASP A 177 12.07 -18.82 13.68
N LEU A 178 12.46 -18.89 12.39
CA LEU A 178 12.56 -17.71 11.54
C LEU A 178 11.14 -17.20 11.25
N LEU A 179 10.26 -18.07 10.75
CA LEU A 179 8.86 -17.73 10.44
C LEU A 179 8.09 -17.16 11.62
N ASP A 180 8.33 -17.70 12.81
CA ASP A 180 7.65 -17.22 14.01
C ASP A 180 7.98 -15.74 14.27
N ALA A 181 9.24 -15.36 14.06
CA ALA A 181 9.73 -14.02 14.38
C ALA A 181 9.25 -12.92 13.40
N VAL A 182 8.67 -13.29 12.26
CA VAL A 182 8.18 -12.36 11.20
C VAL A 182 6.73 -12.52 10.87
N SER A 183 6.08 -13.49 11.49
CA SER A 183 4.65 -13.64 11.41
C SER A 183 4.02 -12.53 12.26
N PRO A 184 3.22 -11.63 11.67
CA PRO A 184 2.49 -10.64 12.46
C PRO A 184 1.55 -11.29 13.48
N LEU A 185 1.07 -12.50 13.21
CA LEU A 185 0.17 -13.23 14.10
C LEU A 185 0.79 -13.50 15.48
N PHE A 186 2.08 -13.86 15.53
CA PHE A 186 2.77 -14.14 16.79
C PHE A 186 3.28 -12.88 17.51
N HIS A 187 2.97 -11.71 16.95
CA HIS A 187 3.37 -10.40 17.46
C HIS A 187 2.18 -9.43 17.51
N ALA A 188 0.96 -9.96 17.56
CA ALA A 188 -0.26 -9.15 17.60
C ALA A 188 -0.32 -8.22 18.82
N ASP A 189 0.32 -8.60 19.93
CA ASP A 189 0.50 -7.78 21.14
C ASP A 189 1.28 -6.48 20.89
N LYS A 190 2.08 -6.43 19.82
CA LYS A 190 2.89 -5.25 19.45
C LYS A 190 2.18 -4.34 18.44
N ILE A 191 1.03 -4.74 17.90
CA ILE A 191 0.25 -3.93 16.97
C ILE A 191 -0.56 -2.92 17.77
N VAL A 192 0.06 -1.78 18.05
CA VAL A 192 -0.53 -0.68 18.84
C VAL A 192 -1.00 0.49 17.99
N ARG A 193 -0.67 0.49 16.69
CA ARG A 193 -1.11 1.52 15.75
C ARG A 193 -2.48 1.15 15.17
N PRO A 194 -3.34 2.13 14.85
CA PRO A 194 -4.62 1.88 14.19
C PRO A 194 -4.44 1.04 12.92
N LEU A 195 -5.32 0.06 12.72
CA LEU A 195 -5.24 -0.87 11.59
C LEU A 195 -6.61 -1.05 10.91
N LEU A 196 -6.61 -1.08 9.58
CA LEU A 196 -7.75 -1.45 8.75
C LEU A 196 -7.35 -2.69 7.92
N ILE A 197 -8.14 -3.76 8.00
CA ILE A 197 -7.95 -4.98 7.21
C ILE A 197 -9.18 -5.21 6.34
N SER A 198 -8.98 -5.35 5.04
CA SER A 198 -10.03 -5.70 4.08
C SER A 198 -9.76 -7.06 3.45
N GLN A 199 -10.77 -7.94 3.43
CA GLN A 199 -10.61 -9.33 2.98
C GLN A 199 -11.78 -9.78 2.11
N GLY A 200 -11.50 -10.52 1.02
CA GLY A 200 -12.51 -11.25 0.27
C GLY A 200 -12.74 -12.65 0.85
N ALA A 201 -13.98 -13.05 1.08
CA ALA A 201 -14.30 -14.36 1.66
C ALA A 201 -13.90 -15.56 0.78
N ASN A 202 -13.90 -15.35 -0.54
CA ASN A 202 -13.60 -16.38 -1.54
C ASN A 202 -12.19 -16.25 -2.11
N ASP A 203 -11.25 -15.67 -1.35
CA ASP A 203 -9.88 -15.47 -1.81
C ASP A 203 -9.12 -16.81 -1.88
N PRO A 204 -8.72 -17.27 -3.08
CA PRO A 204 -8.05 -18.56 -3.23
C PRO A 204 -6.55 -18.50 -2.95
N ARG A 205 -5.97 -17.31 -2.77
CA ARG A 205 -4.53 -17.10 -2.58
C ARG A 205 -4.21 -16.84 -1.11
N VAL A 206 -4.95 -15.94 -0.46
CA VAL A 206 -4.82 -15.60 0.95
C VAL A 206 -6.18 -15.81 1.59
N LYS A 207 -6.36 -16.97 2.25
CA LYS A 207 -7.65 -17.38 2.78
C LYS A 207 -8.18 -16.36 3.78
N GLN A 208 -9.50 -16.23 3.87
CA GLN A 208 -10.16 -15.39 4.88
C GLN A 208 -9.64 -15.65 6.31
N SER A 209 -9.34 -16.92 6.63
CA SER A 209 -8.77 -17.33 7.92
C SER A 209 -7.49 -16.58 8.29
N GLU A 210 -6.69 -16.15 7.31
CA GLU A 210 -5.44 -15.41 7.55
C GLU A 210 -5.71 -14.03 8.15
N SER A 211 -6.76 -13.35 7.68
CA SER A 211 -7.21 -12.06 8.22
C SER A 211 -7.95 -12.24 9.55
N GLU A 212 -8.78 -13.28 9.67
CA GLU A 212 -9.56 -13.49 10.91
C GLU A 212 -8.68 -13.86 12.11
N GLN A 213 -7.64 -14.69 11.91
CA GLN A 213 -6.74 -15.07 13.00
C GLN A 213 -5.97 -13.86 13.57
N ILE A 214 -5.52 -12.92 12.73
CA ILE A 214 -4.80 -11.74 13.21
C ILE A 214 -5.76 -10.78 13.92
N VAL A 215 -6.98 -10.59 13.39
CA VAL A 215 -7.99 -9.75 14.05
C VAL A 215 -8.33 -10.31 15.43
N ALA A 216 -8.53 -11.63 15.53
CA ALA A 216 -8.79 -12.30 16.82
C ALA A 216 -7.60 -12.19 17.79
N ALA A 217 -6.36 -12.28 17.28
CA ALA A 217 -5.16 -12.11 18.11
C ALA A 217 -5.03 -10.67 18.63
N ILE A 218 -5.25 -9.66 17.79
CA ILE A 218 -5.27 -8.24 18.20
C ILE A 218 -6.33 -8.01 19.28
N GLU A 219 -7.54 -8.53 19.08
CA GLU A 219 -8.65 -8.46 20.04
C GLU A 219 -8.27 -9.07 21.39
N ALA A 220 -7.68 -10.27 21.38
CA ALA A 220 -7.25 -10.98 22.58
C ALA A 220 -6.18 -10.23 23.38
N HIS A 221 -5.39 -9.38 22.72
CA HIS A 221 -4.38 -8.52 23.34
C HIS A 221 -4.90 -7.10 23.66
N GLY A 222 -6.19 -6.81 23.46
CA GLY A 222 -6.80 -5.51 23.75
C GLY A 222 -6.41 -4.41 22.75
N GLY A 223 -5.93 -4.77 21.56
CA GLY A 223 -5.66 -3.81 20.48
C GLY A 223 -6.92 -3.42 19.71
N SER A 224 -6.76 -2.47 18.78
CA SER A 224 -7.86 -1.98 17.93
C SER A 224 -7.62 -2.26 16.45
N VAL A 225 -8.64 -2.75 15.75
CA VAL A 225 -8.62 -3.02 14.31
C VAL A 225 -10.01 -2.88 13.72
N ILE A 226 -10.11 -2.26 12.55
CA ILE A 226 -11.30 -2.29 11.72
C ILE A 226 -11.13 -3.43 10.71
N TYR A 227 -12.04 -4.39 10.73
CA TYR A 227 -12.06 -5.51 9.79
C TYR A 227 -13.25 -5.39 8.84
N VAL A 228 -12.99 -5.46 7.53
CA VAL A 228 -14.02 -5.38 6.48
C VAL A 228 -13.98 -6.64 5.65
N LEU A 229 -15.02 -7.47 5.78
CA LEU A 229 -15.19 -8.67 4.98
C LEU A 229 -16.09 -8.38 3.78
N TYR A 230 -15.71 -8.89 2.61
CA TYR A 230 -16.50 -8.84 1.39
C TYR A 230 -16.91 -10.26 0.98
N PRO A 231 -18.14 -10.72 1.32
CA PRO A 231 -18.57 -12.11 1.18
C PRO A 231 -18.60 -12.65 -0.26
N ASP A 232 -18.79 -11.78 -1.24
CA ASP A 232 -18.91 -12.12 -2.65
C ASP A 232 -17.58 -11.97 -3.43
N ARG A 233 -16.47 -11.66 -2.74
CA ARG A 233 -15.20 -11.30 -3.39
C ARG A 233 -14.07 -12.27 -3.07
N GLY A 234 -13.05 -12.28 -3.93
CA GLY A 234 -11.83 -13.08 -3.79
C GLY A 234 -10.57 -12.20 -3.64
N HIS A 235 -9.48 -12.52 -4.33
CA HIS A 235 -8.19 -11.81 -4.22
C HIS A 235 -8.12 -10.44 -4.93
N GLY A 236 -9.17 -9.63 -4.82
CA GLY A 236 -9.24 -8.29 -5.43
C GLY A 236 -10.66 -7.84 -5.74
N TRP A 237 -10.81 -6.61 -6.25
CA TRP A 237 -12.10 -5.91 -6.38
C TRP A 237 -12.55 -5.67 -7.84
N SER A 238 -13.06 -6.70 -8.54
CA SER A 238 -13.71 -6.65 -9.86
C SER A 238 -15.08 -5.97 -9.89
N SER A 239 -15.91 -6.09 -8.84
CA SER A 239 -17.17 -5.33 -8.73
C SER A 239 -16.86 -3.84 -8.53
N PRO A 240 -17.34 -2.95 -9.40
CA PRO A 240 -17.14 -1.50 -9.24
C PRO A 240 -17.67 -0.97 -7.90
N THR A 241 -18.83 -1.44 -7.46
CA THR A 241 -19.44 -1.01 -6.19
C THR A 241 -18.56 -1.38 -4.99
N ASN A 242 -18.12 -2.64 -4.90
CA ASN A 242 -17.23 -3.05 -3.79
C ASN A 242 -15.85 -2.41 -3.88
N ARG A 243 -15.40 -2.05 -5.08
CA ARG A 243 -14.16 -1.28 -5.26
C ARG A 243 -14.32 0.15 -4.75
N ILE A 244 -15.43 0.82 -5.07
CA ILE A 244 -15.75 2.15 -4.53
C ILE A 244 -15.83 2.06 -3.01
N GLU A 245 -16.56 1.08 -2.48
CA GLU A 245 -16.69 0.85 -1.04
C GLU A 245 -15.35 0.69 -0.34
N PHE A 246 -14.48 -0.16 -0.88
CA PHE A 246 -13.12 -0.37 -0.37
C PHE A 246 -12.35 0.96 -0.27
N PHE A 247 -12.31 1.73 -1.36
CA PHE A 247 -11.63 3.02 -1.37
C PHE A 247 -12.30 4.04 -0.44
N SER A 248 -13.63 4.03 -0.32
CA SER A 248 -14.35 4.91 0.61
C SER A 248 -13.93 4.68 2.05
N LYS A 249 -13.81 3.41 2.49
CA LYS A 249 -13.38 3.09 3.85
C LYS A 249 -11.90 3.43 4.07
N ASP A 250 -11.03 3.12 3.11
CA ASP A 250 -9.62 3.50 3.16
C ASP A 250 -9.42 5.01 3.28
N GLU A 251 -10.20 5.80 2.54
CA GLU A 251 -10.17 7.26 2.59
C GLU A 251 -10.53 7.82 3.96
N VAL A 252 -11.63 7.35 4.55
CA VAL A 252 -12.06 7.80 5.88
C VAL A 252 -11.04 7.37 6.92
N PHE A 253 -10.56 6.13 6.85
CA PHE A 253 -9.58 5.60 7.80
C PHE A 253 -8.27 6.41 7.76
N LEU A 254 -7.68 6.59 6.57
CA LEU A 254 -6.43 7.35 6.44
C LEU A 254 -6.62 8.80 6.92
N ALA A 255 -7.73 9.44 6.58
CA ALA A 255 -7.98 10.81 7.03
C ALA A 255 -8.12 10.94 8.54
N GLN A 256 -8.79 9.99 9.20
CA GLN A 256 -8.93 9.98 10.66
C GLN A 256 -7.61 9.74 11.40
N ARG A 257 -6.64 9.04 10.77
CA ARG A 257 -5.44 8.56 11.45
C ARG A 257 -4.17 9.31 11.09
N VAL A 258 -4.13 9.93 9.91
CA VAL A 258 -2.90 10.47 9.33
C VAL A 258 -2.92 12.01 9.34
N GLY A 259 -4.07 12.69 9.23
CA GLY A 259 -4.18 14.11 9.63
C GLY A 259 -5.22 14.96 8.87
N GLU A 260 -5.49 16.17 9.37
CA GLU A 260 -6.59 17.06 8.92
C GLU A 260 -6.37 17.75 7.56
N SER A 261 -5.16 17.69 6.99
CA SER A 261 -4.81 18.39 5.74
C SER A 261 -5.30 17.69 4.47
N VAL A 262 -5.91 16.51 4.61
CA VAL A 262 -6.35 15.64 3.50
C VAL A 262 -7.81 15.89 3.14
N ARG A 263 -8.15 15.63 1.87
CA ARG A 263 -9.53 15.73 1.40
C ARG A 263 -10.28 14.43 1.68
N VAL A 264 -11.48 14.54 2.25
CA VAL A 264 -12.43 13.44 2.41
C VAL A 264 -13.71 13.76 1.67
N THR A 265 -14.27 12.76 1.00
CA THR A 265 -15.55 12.83 0.32
C THR A 265 -16.66 12.89 1.36
N GLU A 266 -17.54 13.88 1.22
CA GLU A 266 -18.63 14.10 2.18
C GLU A 266 -19.57 12.90 2.27
N GLY A 267 -20.03 12.60 3.49
CA GLY A 267 -21.00 11.54 3.75
C GLY A 267 -20.42 10.13 3.83
N LEU A 268 -19.10 9.95 3.67
CA LEU A 268 -18.45 8.66 3.91
C LEU A 268 -18.23 8.42 5.41
N THR A 269 -18.39 7.17 5.83
CA THR A 269 -18.03 6.70 7.18
C THR A 269 -17.37 5.33 7.08
N VAL A 270 -16.59 4.96 8.11
CA VAL A 270 -15.95 3.62 8.17
C VAL A 270 -17.01 2.52 8.31
N ASP A 271 -18.04 2.76 9.13
CA ASP A 271 -19.07 1.77 9.44
C ASP A 271 -20.24 1.75 8.45
N GLY A 272 -20.40 2.82 7.67
CA GLY A 272 -21.41 2.91 6.62
C GLY A 272 -20.94 2.25 5.33
N ASN A 273 -21.91 1.80 4.54
CA ASN A 273 -21.65 1.21 3.24
C ASN A 273 -22.24 2.08 2.12
N VAL A 274 -21.52 2.16 1.02
CA VAL A 274 -22.04 2.60 -0.28
C VAL A 274 -23.17 1.65 -0.70
N GLU A 275 -24.23 2.23 -1.28
CA GLU A 275 -25.39 1.47 -1.72
C GLU A 275 -25.01 0.32 -2.66
N GLY A 276 -25.51 -0.88 -2.35
CA GLY A 276 -25.23 -2.10 -3.12
C GLY A 276 -23.88 -2.77 -2.84
N ALA A 277 -23.07 -2.23 -1.93
CA ALA A 277 -21.85 -2.89 -1.50
C ALA A 277 -22.15 -4.07 -0.56
N SER A 278 -21.38 -5.15 -0.69
CA SER A 278 -21.52 -6.36 0.13
C SER A 278 -20.75 -6.32 1.45
N ALA A 279 -20.03 -5.21 1.71
CA ALA A 279 -19.09 -5.10 2.82
C ALA A 279 -19.76 -5.35 4.18
N ILE A 280 -19.06 -6.06 5.04
CA ILE A 280 -19.42 -6.26 6.44
C ILE A 280 -18.26 -5.73 7.27
N ALA A 281 -18.45 -4.56 7.87
CA ALA A 281 -17.46 -3.94 8.74
C ALA A 281 -17.66 -4.40 10.20
N ARG A 282 -16.54 -4.67 10.88
CA ARG A 282 -16.47 -4.96 12.31
C ARG A 282 -15.36 -4.10 12.91
N VAL A 283 -15.71 -3.22 13.84
CA VAL A 283 -14.74 -2.50 14.66
C VAL A 283 -14.43 -3.33 15.90
N VAL A 284 -13.15 -3.53 16.16
CA VAL A 284 -12.62 -4.29 17.29
C VAL A 284 -11.76 -3.35 18.12
N GLY A 285 -11.99 -3.28 19.43
CA GLY A 285 -11.27 -2.40 20.35
C GLY A 285 -11.61 -0.91 20.18
N GLU A 286 -11.95 -0.24 21.27
CA GLU A 286 -12.08 1.24 21.36
C GLU A 286 -10.86 1.83 22.08
#